data_AF-A0A965E836-F1
#
_entry.id   AF-A0A965E836-F1
#
_cell.length_a   1.000
_cell.length_b   1.000
_cell.length_c   1.000
_cell.angle_alpha   90.00
_cell.angle_beta   90.00
_cell.angle_gamma   90.00
#
_symmetry.space_group_name_H-M   'P 1'
#
loop_
_entity.id
_entity.type
_entity.pdbx_description
1 polymer ?
#
loop_
_entity_poly.entity_id
_entity_poly.type
_entity_poly.pdbx_seq_one_letter_code
_entity_poly.pdbx_strand_id
1 'polypeptide(L)'
;MTTFRDLLSAAKSQITEIDTATAEQQIVAGAVVLDVREPDEYDQGALSGVIHIPRGHLEAQVETRITDKQSQVVVYCAGGVRSAFAAKTLQD
;
A
#
# COMPACT_ATOMS: atom_id res chain seq x y z
N MET A 1 -17.53 21.35 4.94
CA MET A 1 -16.15 20.89 5.27
C MET A 1 -16.06 19.46 4.80
N THR A 2 -15.06 19.10 4.00
CA THR A 2 -14.89 17.73 3.51
C THR A 2 -14.62 16.79 4.68
N THR A 3 -15.35 15.67 4.75
CA THR A 3 -15.20 14.70 5.83
C THR A 3 -14.12 13.67 5.52
N PHE A 4 -13.67 12.95 6.56
CA PHE A 4 -12.76 11.82 6.37
C PHE A 4 -13.31 10.75 5.40
N ARG A 5 -14.62 10.48 5.45
CA ARG A 5 -15.26 9.51 4.55
C ARG A 5 -15.21 9.98 3.10
N ASP A 6 -15.41 11.28 2.87
CA ASP A 6 -15.34 11.86 1.53
C ASP A 6 -13.91 11.74 0.97
N LEU A 7 -12.89 12.02 1.79
CA LEU A 7 -11.48 11.86 1.41
C LEU A 7 -11.14 10.39 1.08
N LEU A 8 -11.59 9.45 1.92
CA LEU A 8 -11.36 8.03 1.68
C LEU A 8 -12.05 7.55 0.41
N SER A 9 -13.30 7.97 0.18
CA SER A 9 -14.04 7.63 -1.04
C SER A 9 -13.35 8.18 -2.30
N ALA A 10 -12.84 9.42 -2.24
CA ALA A 10 -12.14 10.05 -3.36
C ALA A 10 -10.78 9.39 -3.64
N ALA A 11 -10.07 8.91 -2.61
CA ALA A 11 -8.84 8.13 -2.80
C ALA A 11 -9.15 6.77 -3.45
N LYS A 12 -10.17 6.07 -2.93
CA LYS A 12 -10.60 4.76 -3.45
C LYS A 12 -11.05 4.80 -4.91
N SER A 13 -11.70 5.88 -5.35
CA SER A 13 -12.14 6.03 -6.74
C SER A 13 -11.00 6.24 -7.74
N GLN A 14 -9.79 6.49 -7.26
CA GLN A 14 -8.61 6.79 -8.09
C GLN A 14 -7.61 5.64 -8.12
N ILE A 15 -7.77 4.63 -7.28
CA ILE A 15 -6.88 3.47 -7.18
C ILE A 15 -7.58 2.21 -7.68
N THR A 16 -6.79 1.17 -7.94
CA THR A 16 -7.33 -0.17 -8.18
C THR A 16 -7.36 -0.94 -6.86
N GLU A 17 -8.56 -1.11 -6.30
CA GLU A 17 -8.76 -2.05 -5.20
C GLU A 17 -8.94 -3.47 -5.76
N ILE A 18 -8.22 -4.43 -5.17
CA ILE A 18 -8.30 -5.84 -5.50
C ILE A 18 -8.61 -6.65 -4.25
N ASP A 19 -9.18 -7.84 -4.43
CA ASP A 19 -9.38 -8.78 -3.34
C ASP A 19 -8.08 -9.53 -2.97
N THR A 20 -8.13 -10.29 -1.88
CA THR A 20 -6.97 -11.03 -1.37
C THR A 20 -6.51 -12.13 -2.32
N ALA A 21 -7.42 -12.78 -3.04
CA ALA A 21 -7.10 -13.84 -4.00
C ALA A 21 -6.32 -13.29 -5.21
N THR A 22 -6.77 -12.15 -5.75
CA THR A 22 -6.09 -11.45 -6.83
C THR A 22 -4.75 -10.91 -6.35
N ALA A 23 -4.68 -10.37 -5.13
CA ALA A 23 -3.42 -9.90 -4.55
C ALA A 23 -2.40 -11.05 -4.46
N GLU A 24 -2.79 -12.22 -3.94
CA GLU A 24 -1.92 -13.40 -3.89
C GLU A 24 -1.40 -13.79 -5.28
N GLN A 25 -2.25 -13.81 -6.31
CA GLN A 25 -1.84 -14.10 -7.67
C GLN A 25 -0.79 -13.11 -8.19
N GLN A 26 -0.98 -11.81 -7.93
CA GLN A 26 -0.03 -10.77 -8.34
C GLN A 26 1.30 -10.88 -7.60
N ILE A 27 1.27 -11.20 -6.30
CA ILE A 27 2.46 -11.43 -5.49
C ILE A 27 3.25 -12.63 -6.04
N VAL A 28 2.58 -13.73 -6.35
CA VAL A 28 3.20 -14.92 -6.96
C VAL A 28 3.76 -14.61 -8.35
N ALA A 29 3.11 -13.71 -9.11
CA ALA A 29 3.59 -13.24 -10.41
C ALA A 29 4.79 -12.27 -10.31
N GLY A 30 5.23 -11.91 -9.10
CA GLY A 30 6.41 -11.09 -8.85
C GLY A 30 6.12 -9.62 -8.57
N ALA A 31 4.89 -9.25 -8.22
CA ALA A 31 4.59 -7.89 -7.78
C ALA A 31 5.37 -7.52 -6.51
N VAL A 32 5.81 -6.27 -6.43
CA VAL A 32 6.42 -5.71 -5.21
C VAL A 32 5.34 -5.56 -4.17
N VAL A 33 5.60 -6.04 -2.96
CA VAL A 33 4.63 -5.96 -1.86
C VAL A 33 5.06 -4.88 -0.88
N LEU A 34 4.15 -3.94 -0.61
CA LEU A 34 4.38 -2.82 0.31
C LEU A 34 3.44 -2.92 1.51
N ASP A 35 4.01 -3.10 2.69
CA ASP A 35 3.30 -3.04 3.97
C ASP A 35 3.38 -1.62 4.54
N VAL A 36 2.21 -0.98 4.71
CA VAL A 36 2.12 0.40 5.25
C VAL A 36 1.55 0.47 6.67
N ARG A 37 1.52 -0.67 7.39
CA ARG A 37 1.13 -0.73 8.81
C ARG A 37 2.19 -0.08 9.71
N GLU A 38 1.82 0.17 10.96
CA GLU A 38 2.78 0.65 11.96
C GLU A 38 3.82 -0.44 12.28
N PRO A 39 5.03 -0.07 12.73
CA PRO A 39 6.10 -1.03 13.03
C PRO A 39 5.69 -2.15 13.98
N ASP A 40 4.93 -1.81 15.02
CA ASP A 40 4.42 -2.73 16.02
C ASP A 40 3.42 -3.76 15.46
N GLU A 41 2.67 -3.43 14.40
CA GLU A 41 1.84 -4.41 13.66
C GLU A 41 2.68 -5.30 12.74
N TYR A 42 3.76 -4.74 12.17
CA TYR A 42 4.69 -5.47 11.32
C TYR A 42 5.48 -6.52 12.11
N ASP A 43 5.96 -6.14 13.29
CA ASP A 43 6.72 -7.00 14.21
C ASP A 43 5.91 -8.18 14.75
N GLN A 44 4.58 -8.06 14.76
CA GLN A 44 3.66 -9.16 15.12
C GLN A 44 3.52 -10.21 14.01
N GLY A 45 4.01 -9.92 12.81
CA GLY A 45 3.95 -10.80 11.65
C GLY A 45 3.59 -10.03 10.37
N ALA A 46 4.33 -10.34 9.31
CA ALA A 46 4.14 -9.79 7.98
C ALA A 46 4.36 -10.86 6.92
N LEU A 47 3.91 -10.57 5.70
CA LEU A 47 4.23 -11.42 4.56
C LEU A 47 5.75 -11.46 4.34
N SER A 48 6.26 -12.56 3.80
CA SER A 48 7.68 -12.70 3.48
C SER A 48 8.05 -11.89 2.24
N GLY A 49 9.25 -11.29 2.22
CA GLY A 49 9.76 -10.55 1.07
C GLY A 49 9.11 -9.18 0.84
N VAL A 50 8.35 -8.67 1.81
CA VAL A 50 7.72 -7.35 1.69
C VAL A 50 8.66 -6.21 2.03
N ILE A 51 8.43 -5.08 1.39
CA ILE A 51 9.01 -3.81 1.78
C ILE A 51 8.07 -3.21 2.84
N HIS A 52 8.59 -2.95 4.03
CA HIS A 52 7.83 -2.23 5.06
C HIS A 52 8.20 -0.74 5.04
N ILE A 53 7.18 0.11 4.89
CA ILE A 53 7.27 1.57 5.02
C ILE A 53 5.94 2.03 5.66
N PRO A 54 5.92 2.42 6.95
CA PRO A 54 4.72 2.91 7.60
C PRO A 54 4.10 4.07 6.81
N ARG A 55 2.76 4.16 6.76
CA ARG A 55 2.07 5.17 5.93
C ARG A 55 2.62 6.58 6.14
N GLY A 56 2.90 7.00 7.38
CA GLY A 56 3.40 8.33 7.70
C GLY A 56 4.80 8.66 7.16
N HIS A 57 5.55 7.65 6.69
CA HIS A 57 6.91 7.79 6.15
C HIS A 57 6.99 7.49 4.65
N LEU A 58 5.86 7.20 3.99
CA LEU A 58 5.81 6.72 2.61
C LEU A 58 6.52 7.67 1.65
N GLU A 59 6.10 8.93 1.65
CA GLU A 59 6.58 9.98 0.74
C GLU A 59 8.09 10.22 0.89
N ALA A 60 8.62 10.05 2.11
CA ALA A 60 10.04 10.29 2.40
C ALA A 60 10.94 9.09 2.05
N GLN A 61 10.40 7.87 1.98
CA GLN A 61 11.21 6.66 1.86
C GLN A 61 11.02 5.93 0.53
N VAL A 62 9.84 6.04 -0.10
CA VAL A 62 9.47 5.20 -1.24
C VAL A 62 10.45 5.31 -2.42
N GLU A 63 10.92 6.53 -2.75
CA GLU A 63 11.78 6.75 -3.92
C GLU A 63 13.12 6.02 -3.83
N THR A 64 13.60 5.76 -2.61
CA THR A 64 14.85 5.03 -2.37
C THR A 64 14.66 3.52 -2.25
N ARG A 65 13.42 3.09 -1.96
CA ARG A 65 13.08 1.69 -1.64
C ARG A 65 12.43 0.97 -2.82
N ILE A 66 11.65 1.69 -3.63
CA ILE A 66 11.00 1.21 -4.86
C ILE A 66 11.51 2.11 -5.99
N THR A 67 12.65 1.75 -6.56
CA THR A 67 13.33 2.56 -7.58
C THR A 67 12.74 2.38 -8.97
N ASP A 68 12.17 1.22 -9.25
CA ASP A 68 11.47 0.95 -10.51
C ASP A 68 10.02 1.43 -10.44
N LYS A 69 9.76 2.58 -11.06
CA LYS A 69 8.41 3.18 -11.15
C LYS A 69 7.46 2.42 -12.07
N GLN A 70 7.94 1.43 -12.84
CA GLN A 70 7.10 0.57 -13.68
C GLN A 70 6.72 -0.74 -12.99
N SER A 71 7.31 -1.04 -11.84
CA SER A 71 6.99 -2.23 -11.07
C SER A 71 5.53 -2.20 -10.61
N GLN A 72 4.87 -3.33 -10.74
CA GLN A 72 3.54 -3.54 -10.16
C GLN A 72 3.66 -3.63 -8.64
N VAL A 73 2.98 -2.74 -7.91
CA VAL A 73 3.05 -2.67 -6.45
C VAL A 73 1.69 -3.04 -5.83
N VAL A 74 1.69 -4.07 -4.97
CA VAL A 74 0.55 -4.43 -4.13
C VAL A 74 0.76 -3.83 -2.74
N VAL A 75 -0.11 -2.90 -2.36
CA VAL A 75 -0.03 -2.22 -1.07
C VAL A 75 -1.09 -2.75 -0.11
N TYR A 76 -0.71 -3.11 1.12
CA TYR A 76 -1.65 -3.57 2.13
C TYR A 76 -1.47 -2.90 3.49
N CYS A 77 -2.55 -2.92 4.27
CA CYS A 77 -2.56 -2.57 5.68
C CYS A 77 -3.55 -3.48 6.42
N ALA A 78 -3.84 -3.20 7.70
CA ALA A 78 -4.75 -4.05 8.48
C ALA A 78 -6.23 -4.04 8.00
N GLY A 79 -6.70 -2.96 7.39
CA GLY A 79 -8.13 -2.77 7.10
C GLY A 79 -8.45 -1.98 5.83
N GLY A 80 -7.49 -1.86 4.90
CA GLY A 80 -7.68 -1.21 3.60
C GLY A 80 -7.64 0.33 3.57
N VAL A 81 -7.77 1.01 4.72
CA VAL A 81 -7.81 2.48 4.77
C VAL A 81 -6.44 3.12 4.48
N ARG A 82 -5.39 2.72 5.21
CA ARG A 82 -4.04 3.28 5.06
C ARG A 82 -3.45 2.93 3.69
N SER A 83 -3.68 1.71 3.22
CA SER A 83 -3.25 1.25 1.90
C SER A 83 -3.96 1.98 0.77
N ALA A 84 -5.23 2.37 0.91
CA ALA A 84 -5.92 3.16 -0.12
C ALA A 84 -5.24 4.53 -0.32
N PHE A 85 -4.93 5.24 0.77
CA PHE A 85 -4.22 6.51 0.66
C PHE A 85 -2.77 6.33 0.19
N ALA A 86 -2.08 5.26 0.62
CA ALA A 86 -0.74 4.97 0.14
C ALA A 86 -0.72 4.69 -1.37
N ALA A 87 -1.61 3.82 -1.86
CA ALA A 87 -1.72 3.50 -3.28
C ALA A 87 -2.01 4.75 -4.12
N LYS A 88 -2.87 5.65 -3.61
CA LYS A 88 -3.16 6.92 -4.28
C LYS A 88 -1.90 7.80 -4.37
N THR A 89 -1.14 7.93 -3.28
CA THR A 89 0.13 8.67 -3.25
C THR A 89 1.17 8.09 -4.19
N LEU A 90 1.22 6.77 -4.38
CA LEU A 90 2.15 6.14 -5.33
C LEU A 90 1.82 6.42 -6.80
N GLN A 91 0.59 6.83 -7.10
CA GLN A 91 0.12 7.15 -8.45
C GLN A 91 0.22 8.64 -8.80
N ASP A 92 0.47 9.50 -7.80
CA ASP A 92 0.66 10.95 -7.98
C ASP A 92 2.12 11.27 -8.36
#